data_AF-A0A0D0E2J9-F1
#
_entry.id   AF-A0A0D0E2J9-F1
#
_cell.length_a   1.000
_cell.length_b   1.000
_cell.length_c   1.000
_cell.angle_alpha   90.00
_cell.angle_beta   90.00
_cell.angle_gamma   90.00
#
_symmetry.space_group_name_H-M   'P 1'
#
loop_
_entity.id
_entity.type
_entity.pdbx_description
1 polymer ?
#
loop_
_entity_poly.entity_id
_entity_poly.type
_entity_poly.pdbx_seq_one_letter_code
_entity_poly.pdbx_strand_id
1 'polypeptide(L)'
;MNENVRSRFARRDNPFAFKHISSIPQQRGWEKRIARGPPCVVLASPGFMHVGSSRELFELWAPDPRNGLIITGYSVGGTLARDILNEPEEIISLKGTPIPRKISVDYVSFSAHVDYSQNSEFIELINAEHVVLVHGEQTAMNRLCGAMTARYKDRGADLKIYTPRNLETLELSFHRDRVAKVVGTLAEKLPGEGDSLSGLIVTRGHSYTLLDAGDLQYLAGLPTWILKQKQRMTLDVGWELVRWHLEGMFGKIEDGRDKNGVRMVRVMDAVDVRHTAEHELALEWEASASNDMIADATLAVIAEMGKSPASVQRRALDGACRASFAN
;
A
#
# COMPACT_ATOMS: atom_id res chain seq x y z
N MET A 1 24.24 5.47 -24.82
CA MET A 1 25.41 6.00 -25.58
C MET A 1 25.73 7.40 -25.13
N ASN A 2 26.99 7.62 -24.73
CA ASN A 2 27.50 8.95 -24.42
C ASN A 2 27.57 9.84 -25.67
N GLU A 3 27.75 11.14 -25.45
CA GLU A 3 27.81 12.15 -26.53
C GLU A 3 28.93 11.87 -27.53
N ASN A 4 30.08 11.37 -27.05
CA ASN A 4 31.21 10.99 -27.91
C ASN A 4 30.81 9.99 -28.98
N VAL A 5 30.12 8.91 -28.62
CA VAL A 5 29.71 7.93 -29.62
C VAL A 5 28.62 8.50 -30.53
N ARG A 6 27.65 9.26 -29.99
CA ARG A 6 26.63 9.93 -30.82
C ARG A 6 27.25 10.84 -31.88
N SER A 7 28.31 11.58 -31.53
CA SER A 7 29.02 12.45 -32.46
C SER A 7 29.71 11.69 -33.60
N ARG A 8 30.24 10.48 -33.34
CA ARG A 8 30.84 9.63 -34.38
C ARG A 8 29.79 9.11 -35.35
N PHE A 9 28.63 8.70 -34.84
CA PHE A 9 27.49 8.30 -35.67
C PHE A 9 27.03 9.44 -36.58
N ALA A 10 26.97 10.68 -36.08
CA ALA A 10 26.63 11.85 -36.89
C ALA A 10 27.64 12.08 -38.05
N ARG A 11 28.91 11.69 -37.85
CA ARG A 11 29.97 11.73 -38.87
C ARG A 11 30.00 10.48 -39.77
N ARG A 12 28.99 9.61 -39.69
CA ARG A 12 28.92 8.31 -40.38
C ARG A 12 30.07 7.34 -40.03
N ASP A 13 30.72 7.54 -38.89
CA ASP A 13 31.72 6.62 -38.32
C ASP A 13 31.02 5.74 -37.28
N ASN A 14 30.77 4.47 -37.62
CA ASN A 14 30.16 3.50 -36.72
C ASN A 14 31.24 2.71 -35.95
N PRO A 15 31.46 2.97 -34.65
CA PRO A 15 32.49 2.27 -33.86
C PRO A 15 32.20 0.78 -33.63
N PHE A 16 31.00 0.29 -33.93
CA PHE A 16 30.67 -1.14 -33.84
C PHE A 16 30.88 -1.89 -35.15
N ALA A 17 31.14 -1.18 -36.26
CA ALA A 17 31.58 -1.80 -37.51
C ALA A 17 33.08 -2.07 -37.41
N PHE A 18 33.44 -3.14 -36.72
CA PHE A 18 34.84 -3.48 -36.45
C PHE A 18 35.60 -3.83 -37.74
N LYS A 19 36.81 -3.27 -37.90
CA LYS A 19 37.68 -3.52 -39.07
C LYS A 19 38.52 -4.79 -38.95
N HIS A 20 38.88 -5.16 -37.72
CA HIS A 20 39.83 -6.26 -37.43
C HIS A 20 39.23 -7.34 -36.52
N ILE A 21 37.95 -7.24 -36.18
CA ILE A 21 37.26 -8.20 -35.32
C ILE A 21 36.21 -8.90 -36.17
N SER A 22 36.31 -10.22 -36.23
CA SER A 22 35.35 -11.09 -36.92
C SER A 22 34.65 -12.00 -35.93
N SER A 23 33.34 -12.17 -36.10
CA SER A 23 32.60 -13.18 -35.34
C SER A 23 32.96 -14.58 -35.82
N ILE A 24 33.18 -15.51 -34.90
CA ILE A 24 33.44 -16.91 -35.22
C ILE A 24 32.09 -17.63 -35.39
N PRO A 25 31.84 -18.33 -36.52
CA PRO A 25 30.62 -19.12 -36.69
C PRO A 25 30.62 -20.31 -35.72
N GLN A 26 29.49 -20.56 -35.05
CA GLN A 26 29.30 -21.64 -34.06
C GLN A 26 29.20 -23.04 -34.70
N GLN A 27 30.13 -23.40 -35.57
CA GLN A 27 30.24 -24.78 -36.06
C GLN A 27 30.91 -25.65 -35.00
N ARG A 28 30.42 -26.87 -34.80
CA ARG A 28 30.91 -27.77 -33.75
C ARG A 28 32.43 -28.00 -33.87
N GLY A 29 33.16 -27.80 -32.77
CA GLY A 29 34.60 -28.08 -32.68
C GLY A 29 35.51 -27.01 -33.30
N TRP A 30 35.01 -25.79 -33.50
CA TRP A 30 35.82 -24.65 -33.91
C TRP A 30 36.93 -24.34 -32.89
N GLU A 31 36.70 -24.62 -31.61
CA GLU A 31 37.64 -24.43 -30.51
C GLU A 31 38.95 -25.17 -30.77
N LYS A 32 38.89 -26.43 -31.21
CA LYS A 32 40.07 -27.24 -31.53
C LYS A 32 40.84 -26.72 -32.75
N ARG A 33 40.14 -26.17 -33.73
CA ARG A 33 40.75 -25.61 -34.94
C ARG A 33 41.51 -24.33 -34.61
N ILE A 34 40.90 -23.46 -33.82
CA ILE A 34 41.52 -22.23 -33.35
C ILE A 34 42.69 -22.55 -32.42
N ALA A 35 42.53 -23.51 -31.51
CA ALA A 35 43.57 -23.84 -30.54
C ALA A 35 44.86 -24.37 -31.17
N ARG A 36 44.78 -25.05 -32.32
CA ARG A 36 45.92 -25.55 -33.10
C ARG A 36 46.38 -24.60 -34.21
N GLY A 37 45.68 -23.47 -34.37
CA GLY A 37 45.90 -22.51 -35.44
C GLY A 37 47.08 -21.57 -35.18
N PRO A 38 47.25 -20.54 -36.03
CA PRO A 38 48.23 -19.48 -35.79
C PRO A 38 47.88 -18.64 -34.54
N PRO A 39 48.82 -17.83 -34.02
CA PRO A 39 48.57 -16.93 -32.90
C PRO A 39 47.34 -16.04 -33.15
N CYS A 40 46.41 -16.02 -32.20
CA CYS A 40 45.16 -15.26 -32.30
C CYS A 40 44.68 -14.81 -30.92
N VAL A 41 43.79 -13.82 -30.91
CA VAL A 41 43.08 -13.36 -29.71
C VAL A 41 41.62 -13.76 -29.83
N VAL A 42 41.12 -14.48 -28.85
CA VAL A 42 39.72 -14.95 -28.82
C VAL A 42 39.02 -14.38 -27.60
N LEU A 43 37.95 -13.63 -27.85
CA LEU A 43 37.02 -13.21 -26.82
C LEU A 43 35.95 -14.31 -26.67
N ALA A 44 36.08 -15.12 -25.63
CA ALA A 44 35.21 -16.27 -25.40
C ALA A 44 34.25 -16.04 -24.22
N SER A 45 33.01 -16.46 -24.38
CA SER A 45 31.99 -16.52 -23.33
C SER A 45 31.79 -17.95 -22.85
N PRO A 46 31.33 -18.17 -21.60
CA PRO A 46 31.06 -17.21 -20.52
C PRO A 46 32.31 -16.79 -19.74
N GLY A 47 32.28 -15.61 -19.11
CA GLY A 47 33.43 -15.02 -18.41
C GLY A 47 33.91 -15.79 -17.17
N PHE A 48 33.04 -16.58 -16.53
CA PHE A 48 33.40 -17.37 -15.34
C PHE A 48 34.05 -18.73 -15.64
N MET A 49 34.15 -19.10 -16.93
CA MET A 49 34.86 -20.30 -17.40
C MET A 49 34.38 -21.63 -16.79
N HIS A 50 33.12 -21.71 -16.36
CA HIS A 50 32.54 -22.94 -15.84
C HIS A 50 32.29 -23.97 -16.93
N VAL A 51 31.77 -23.52 -18.08
CA VAL A 51 31.27 -24.33 -19.19
C VAL A 51 31.41 -23.55 -20.49
N GLY A 52 31.18 -24.20 -21.63
CA GLY A 52 31.13 -23.55 -22.94
C GLY A 52 32.51 -23.27 -23.53
N SER A 53 32.54 -22.46 -24.61
CA SER A 53 33.74 -22.29 -25.42
C SER A 53 34.91 -21.64 -24.67
N SER A 54 34.67 -20.76 -23.70
CA SER A 54 35.76 -20.21 -22.86
C SER A 54 36.46 -21.29 -22.04
N ARG A 55 35.71 -22.24 -21.49
CA ARG A 55 36.25 -23.38 -20.74
C ARG A 55 36.97 -24.37 -21.66
N GLU A 56 36.36 -24.73 -22.79
CA GLU A 56 36.95 -25.68 -23.74
C GLU A 56 38.27 -25.16 -24.35
N LEU A 57 38.31 -23.88 -24.73
CA LEU A 57 39.55 -23.25 -25.21
C LEU A 57 40.62 -23.20 -24.12
N PHE A 58 40.23 -22.86 -22.90
CA PHE A 58 41.16 -22.82 -21.78
C PHE A 58 41.78 -24.19 -21.49
N GLU A 59 41.02 -25.27 -21.49
CA GLU A 59 41.57 -26.62 -21.28
C GLU A 59 42.58 -27.02 -22.37
N LEU A 60 42.37 -26.57 -23.62
CA LEU A 60 43.29 -26.83 -24.73
C LEU A 60 44.57 -25.97 -24.64
N TRP A 61 44.47 -24.76 -24.09
CA TRP A 61 45.58 -23.79 -24.03
C TRP A 61 46.35 -23.80 -22.72
N ALA A 62 45.75 -24.26 -21.62
CA ALA A 62 46.36 -24.27 -20.29
C ALA A 62 47.74 -24.95 -20.22
N PRO A 63 48.01 -26.07 -20.94
CA PRO A 63 49.31 -26.75 -20.88
C PRO A 63 50.49 -26.03 -21.54
N ASP A 64 50.26 -25.01 -22.38
CA ASP A 64 51.31 -24.37 -23.16
C ASP A 64 51.64 -22.97 -22.59
N PRO A 65 52.90 -22.72 -22.16
CA PRO A 65 53.31 -21.46 -21.56
C PRO A 65 53.33 -20.28 -22.52
N ARG A 66 53.21 -20.50 -23.83
CA ARG A 66 53.15 -19.42 -24.83
C ARG A 66 51.78 -18.75 -24.88
N ASN A 67 50.76 -19.38 -24.30
CA ASN A 67 49.42 -18.84 -24.25
C ASN A 67 49.27 -17.89 -23.05
N GLY A 68 48.23 -17.06 -23.11
CA GLY A 68 47.83 -16.20 -21.99
C GLY A 68 46.32 -16.13 -21.83
N LEU A 69 45.87 -16.02 -20.58
CA LEU A 69 44.50 -15.79 -20.19
C LEU A 69 44.39 -14.42 -19.53
N ILE A 70 43.57 -13.53 -20.11
CA ILE A 70 43.26 -12.23 -19.51
C ILE A 70 41.84 -12.25 -18.97
N ILE A 71 41.70 -12.11 -17.66
CA ILE A 71 40.40 -12.01 -16.99
C ILE A 71 40.06 -10.53 -16.84
N THR A 72 38.96 -10.12 -17.47
CA THR A 72 38.60 -8.70 -17.60
C THR A 72 37.53 -8.22 -16.61
N GLY A 73 36.86 -9.13 -15.90
CA GLY A 73 35.74 -8.80 -15.03
C GLY A 73 35.81 -9.50 -13.68
N TYR A 74 35.00 -9.02 -12.74
CA TYR A 74 34.89 -9.63 -11.40
C TYR A 74 34.41 -11.07 -11.50
N SER A 75 35.16 -12.00 -10.90
CA SER A 75 34.82 -13.42 -10.79
C SER A 75 34.28 -13.73 -9.40
N VAL A 76 33.16 -14.45 -9.33
CA VAL A 76 32.55 -14.87 -8.05
C VAL A 76 33.36 -16.03 -7.44
N GLY A 77 33.34 -16.17 -6.11
CA GLY A 77 33.94 -17.32 -5.42
C GLY A 77 33.31 -18.65 -5.87
N GLY A 78 34.12 -19.71 -5.96
CA GLY A 78 33.68 -21.02 -6.45
C GLY A 78 33.60 -21.14 -7.98
N THR A 79 34.14 -20.15 -8.70
CA THR A 79 34.24 -20.17 -10.16
C THR A 79 35.67 -20.45 -10.59
N LEU A 80 35.85 -21.15 -11.72
CA LEU A 80 37.21 -21.42 -12.24
C LEU A 80 37.96 -20.11 -12.49
N ALA A 81 37.26 -19.09 -13.01
CA ALA A 81 37.85 -17.78 -13.26
C ALA A 81 38.30 -17.06 -11.97
N ARG A 82 37.80 -17.43 -10.79
CA ARG A 82 38.31 -16.91 -9.51
C ARG A 82 39.45 -17.76 -9.00
N ASP A 83 39.33 -19.08 -9.08
CA ASP A 83 40.33 -20.01 -8.56
C ASP A 83 41.65 -19.93 -9.33
N ILE A 84 41.58 -19.70 -10.64
CA ILE A 84 42.75 -19.59 -11.52
C ILE A 84 43.62 -18.37 -11.22
N LEU A 85 43.07 -17.32 -10.59
CA LEU A 85 43.83 -16.14 -10.16
C LEU A 85 44.82 -16.44 -9.03
N ASN A 86 44.61 -17.54 -8.31
CA ASN A 86 45.58 -18.03 -7.32
C ASN A 86 46.71 -18.84 -7.95
N GLU A 87 46.74 -18.94 -9.29
CA GLU A 87 47.74 -19.66 -10.08
C GLU A 87 48.00 -21.11 -9.63
N PRO A 88 46.96 -21.97 -9.55
CA PRO A 88 47.16 -23.38 -9.23
C PRO A 88 48.03 -24.09 -10.28
N GLU A 89 48.89 -25.01 -9.85
CA GLU A 89 49.77 -25.79 -10.73
C GLU A 89 48.98 -26.71 -11.68
N GLU A 90 47.84 -27.22 -11.22
CA GLU A 90 46.95 -28.09 -11.99
C GLU A 90 45.50 -27.60 -11.90
N ILE A 91 44.77 -27.82 -12.99
CA ILE A 91 43.32 -27.57 -13.08
C ILE A 91 42.60 -28.88 -13.40
N ILE A 92 41.37 -29.03 -12.90
CA ILE A 92 40.54 -30.18 -13.23
C ILE A 92 39.74 -29.87 -14.49
N SER A 93 39.85 -30.70 -15.52
CA SER A 93 39.02 -30.59 -16.73
C SER A 93 37.56 -30.94 -16.46
N LEU A 94 36.65 -30.56 -17.37
CA LEU A 94 35.24 -30.96 -17.33
C LEU A 94 35.05 -32.49 -17.30
N LYS A 95 36.03 -33.25 -17.78
CA LYS A 95 36.04 -34.73 -17.77
C LYS A 95 36.66 -35.33 -16.52
N GLY A 96 37.07 -34.50 -15.56
CA GLY A 96 37.72 -34.93 -14.31
C GLY A 96 39.20 -35.26 -14.44
N THR A 97 39.81 -35.06 -15.61
CA THR A 97 41.25 -35.25 -15.82
C THR A 97 42.04 -34.02 -15.35
N PRO A 98 43.12 -34.17 -14.57
CA PRO A 98 44.00 -33.06 -14.22
C PRO A 98 44.79 -32.59 -15.45
N ILE A 99 44.90 -31.27 -15.60
CA ILE A 99 45.64 -30.62 -16.68
C ILE A 99 46.67 -29.68 -16.03
N PRO A 100 47.96 -29.74 -16.42
CA PRO A 100 48.96 -28.82 -15.90
C PRO A 100 48.70 -27.41 -16.43
N ARG A 101 48.70 -26.42 -15.54
CA ARG A 101 48.55 -25.01 -15.88
C ARG A 101 49.93 -24.39 -16.11
N LYS A 102 50.31 -24.17 -17.36
CA LYS A 102 51.52 -23.43 -17.76
C LYS A 102 51.20 -22.07 -18.38
N ILE A 103 49.97 -21.86 -18.83
CA ILE A 103 49.48 -20.60 -19.39
C ILE A 103 49.65 -19.44 -18.40
N SER A 104 50.01 -18.26 -18.89
CA SER A 104 50.04 -17.02 -18.09
C SER A 104 48.62 -16.55 -17.76
N VAL A 105 48.41 -15.97 -16.57
CA VAL A 105 47.10 -15.51 -16.12
C VAL A 105 47.21 -14.08 -15.61
N ASP A 106 46.56 -13.15 -16.30
CA ASP A 106 46.54 -11.74 -15.94
C ASP A 106 45.12 -11.27 -15.62
N TYR A 107 44.97 -10.44 -14.59
CA TYR A 107 43.72 -9.79 -14.24
C TYR A 107 43.77 -8.30 -14.58
N VAL A 108 42.93 -7.87 -15.53
CA VAL A 108 42.81 -6.47 -15.92
C VAL A 108 41.37 -6.04 -15.74
N SER A 109 41.05 -5.35 -14.66
CA SER A 109 39.67 -4.97 -14.37
C SER A 109 39.15 -3.93 -15.36
N PHE A 110 38.20 -4.33 -16.21
CA PHE A 110 37.33 -3.46 -16.99
C PHE A 110 35.93 -3.39 -16.39
N SER A 111 35.80 -3.73 -15.11
CA SER A 111 34.54 -3.64 -14.39
C SER A 111 34.04 -2.20 -14.42
N ALA A 112 32.85 -2.00 -14.97
CA ALA A 112 32.12 -0.72 -14.89
C ALA A 112 31.53 -0.47 -13.49
N HIS A 113 32.23 -0.93 -12.45
CA HIS A 113 31.88 -0.67 -11.06
C HIS A 113 32.57 0.61 -10.61
N VAL A 114 31.86 1.35 -9.77
CA VAL A 114 32.35 2.56 -9.14
C VAL A 114 33.38 2.23 -8.07
N ASP A 115 34.41 3.06 -7.96
CA ASP A 115 35.39 2.96 -6.88
C ASP A 115 34.87 3.59 -5.58
N TYR A 116 35.67 3.50 -4.51
CA TYR A 116 35.32 4.12 -3.23
C TYR A 116 35.14 5.64 -3.35
N SER A 117 36.02 6.32 -4.09
CA SER A 117 36.00 7.78 -4.22
C SER A 117 34.71 8.26 -4.86
N GLN A 118 34.33 7.68 -5.99
CA GLN A 118 33.09 7.98 -6.72
C GLN A 118 31.86 7.64 -5.89
N ASN A 119 31.85 6.49 -5.20
CA ASN A 119 30.73 6.14 -4.32
C ASN A 119 30.58 7.11 -3.15
N SER A 120 31.70 7.49 -2.52
CA SER A 120 31.67 8.41 -1.39
C SER A 120 31.18 9.80 -1.80
N GLU A 121 31.63 10.30 -2.94
CA GLU A 121 31.18 11.57 -3.51
C GLU A 121 29.69 11.51 -3.87
N PHE A 122 29.23 10.42 -4.47
CA PHE A 122 27.82 10.25 -4.82
C PHE A 122 26.90 10.24 -3.60
N ILE A 123 27.26 9.49 -2.55
CA ILE A 123 26.49 9.43 -1.30
C ILE A 123 26.46 10.81 -0.63
N GLU A 124 27.58 11.53 -0.64
CA GLU A 124 27.65 12.90 -0.11
C GLU A 124 26.79 13.90 -0.89
N LEU A 125 26.79 13.80 -2.23
CA LEU A 125 26.02 14.70 -3.08
C LEU A 125 24.50 14.55 -2.85
N ILE A 126 24.04 13.31 -2.64
CA ILE A 126 22.63 13.03 -2.38
C ILE A 126 22.23 13.39 -0.94
N ASN A 127 23.16 13.26 0.01
CA ASN A 127 22.93 13.51 1.43
C ASN A 127 21.67 12.81 1.97
N ALA A 128 21.54 11.51 1.67
CA ALA A 128 20.41 10.69 2.11
C ALA A 128 20.47 10.42 3.63
N GLU A 129 19.31 10.36 4.28
CA GLU A 129 19.21 9.99 5.71
C GLU A 129 19.47 8.49 5.96
N HIS A 130 19.01 7.65 5.03
CA HIS A 130 19.14 6.20 5.08
C HIS A 130 19.86 5.69 3.82
N VAL A 131 20.94 4.92 4.00
CA VAL A 131 21.70 4.29 2.91
C VAL A 131 21.69 2.78 3.10
N VAL A 132 21.27 2.04 2.07
CA VAL A 132 21.22 0.57 2.11
C VAL A 132 22.24 0.01 1.12
N LEU A 133 23.25 -0.68 1.64
CA LEU A 133 24.30 -1.31 0.86
C LEU A 133 23.87 -2.73 0.46
N VAL A 134 23.90 -2.99 -0.83
CA VAL A 134 23.53 -4.28 -1.45
C VAL A 134 24.51 -4.61 -2.58
N HIS A 135 24.41 -5.82 -3.15
CA HIS A 135 25.20 -6.26 -4.30
C HIS A 135 26.73 -6.08 -4.10
N GLY A 136 27.23 -6.36 -2.91
CA GLY A 136 28.66 -6.36 -2.59
C GLY A 136 29.08 -7.59 -1.81
N GLU A 137 30.37 -7.87 -1.79
CA GLU A 137 30.93 -8.85 -0.86
C GLU A 137 30.83 -8.32 0.58
N GLN A 138 30.51 -9.20 1.53
CA GLN A 138 30.15 -8.80 2.90
C GLN A 138 31.25 -7.98 3.59
N THR A 139 32.51 -8.39 3.46
CA THR A 139 33.65 -7.70 4.05
C THR A 139 33.86 -6.32 3.41
N ALA A 140 33.77 -6.23 2.09
CA ALA A 140 33.89 -4.98 1.33
C ALA A 140 32.76 -4.00 1.67
N MET A 141 31.52 -4.48 1.79
CA MET A 141 30.38 -3.66 2.22
C MET A 141 30.57 -3.14 3.65
N ASN A 142 31.03 -3.98 4.57
CA ASN A 142 31.31 -3.56 5.95
C ASN A 142 32.43 -2.52 6.04
N ARG A 143 33.47 -2.66 5.20
CA ARG A 143 34.55 -1.66 5.09
C ARG A 143 34.03 -0.31 4.58
N LEU A 144 33.19 -0.33 3.54
CA LEU A 144 32.56 0.88 3.02
C LEU A 144 31.65 1.53 4.06
N CYS A 145 30.82 0.73 4.74
CA CYS A 145 29.96 1.19 5.84
C CYS A 145 30.78 1.88 6.94
N GLY A 146 31.83 1.22 7.45
CA GLY A 146 32.69 1.78 8.49
C GLY A 146 33.39 3.08 8.06
N ALA A 147 33.89 3.14 6.82
CA ALA A 147 34.54 4.33 6.28
C ALA A 147 33.57 5.52 6.14
N MET A 148 32.34 5.26 5.69
CA MET A 148 31.32 6.30 5.53
C MET A 148 30.78 6.79 6.89
N THR A 149 30.53 5.88 7.83
CA THR A 149 30.10 6.26 9.19
C THR A 149 31.13 7.12 9.90
N ALA A 150 32.42 6.79 9.80
CA ALA A 150 33.49 7.62 10.37
C ALA A 150 33.51 9.03 9.75
N ARG A 151 33.43 9.10 8.43
CA ARG A 151 33.48 10.35 7.67
C ARG A 151 32.28 11.28 7.94
N TYR A 152 31.09 10.73 8.16
CA TYR A 152 29.90 11.50 8.51
C TYR A 152 29.89 11.95 9.97
N LYS A 153 30.42 11.13 10.88
CA LYS A 153 30.59 11.48 12.29
C LYS A 153 31.50 12.70 12.48
N ASP A 154 32.57 12.81 11.70
CA ASP A 154 33.47 13.97 11.71
C ASP A 154 32.78 15.28 11.26
N ARG A 155 31.73 15.18 10.46
CA ARG A 155 30.94 16.32 9.97
C ARG A 155 29.74 16.66 10.86
N GLY A 156 29.50 15.91 11.94
CA GLY A 156 28.35 16.11 12.83
C GLY A 156 27.00 15.72 12.23
N ALA A 157 27.00 14.90 11.16
CA ALA A 157 25.79 14.39 10.53
C ALA A 157 25.58 12.92 10.91
N ASP A 158 24.34 12.53 11.23
CA ASP A 158 23.97 11.14 11.52
C ASP A 158 23.50 10.45 10.23
N LEU A 159 24.37 9.60 9.67
CA LEU A 159 24.06 8.79 8.48
C LEU A 159 23.77 7.36 8.92
N LYS A 160 22.56 6.88 8.64
CA LYS A 160 22.17 5.50 8.95
C LYS A 160 22.44 4.59 7.76
N ILE A 161 23.49 3.77 7.87
CA ILE A 161 23.89 2.81 6.84
C ILE A 161 23.47 1.39 7.25
N TYR A 162 22.79 0.68 6.34
CA TYR A 162 22.30 -0.68 6.55
C TYR A 162 22.94 -1.65 5.56
N THR A 163 23.23 -2.86 6.02
CA THR A 163 23.76 -3.96 5.20
C THR A 163 22.91 -5.22 5.41
N PRO A 164 21.63 -5.22 4.99
CA PRO A 164 20.73 -6.34 5.25
C PRO A 164 21.21 -7.60 4.52
N ARG A 165 21.09 -8.74 5.19
CA ARG A 165 21.34 -10.06 4.59
C ARG A 165 20.17 -10.45 3.68
N ASN A 166 20.40 -11.46 2.84
CA ASN A 166 19.33 -12.05 2.05
C ASN A 166 18.22 -12.54 3.00
N LEU A 167 16.97 -12.20 2.68
CA LEU A 167 15.76 -12.47 3.49
C LEU A 167 15.66 -11.70 4.81
N GLU A 168 16.53 -10.73 5.06
CA GLU A 168 16.41 -9.80 6.19
C GLU A 168 15.47 -8.65 5.82
N THR A 169 14.38 -8.50 6.56
CA THR A 169 13.44 -7.38 6.39
C THR A 169 14.01 -6.12 7.05
N LEU A 170 14.23 -5.07 6.26
CA LEU A 170 14.59 -3.76 6.77
C LEU A 170 13.34 -2.90 6.95
N GLU A 171 13.03 -2.54 8.20
CA GLU A 171 11.92 -1.65 8.53
C GLU A 171 12.41 -0.21 8.69
N LEU A 172 11.87 0.69 7.87
CA LEU A 172 12.15 2.12 7.92
C LEU A 172 10.88 2.87 8.29
N SER A 173 10.95 3.65 9.37
CA SER A 173 9.83 4.46 9.86
C SER A 173 9.98 5.90 9.40
N PHE A 174 9.02 6.38 8.63
CA PHE A 174 8.96 7.77 8.19
C PHE A 174 7.80 8.48 8.87
N HIS A 175 8.10 9.43 9.76
CA HIS A 175 7.07 10.29 10.31
C HIS A 175 6.65 11.27 9.22
N ARG A 176 5.36 11.26 8.86
CA ARG A 176 4.79 12.24 7.95
C ARG A 176 3.74 13.03 8.71
N ASP A 177 3.95 14.34 8.80
CA ASP A 177 2.92 15.26 9.23
C ASP A 177 1.75 15.17 8.26
N ARG A 178 0.59 14.75 8.76
CA ARG A 178 -0.63 14.68 7.96
C ARG A 178 -1.29 16.06 7.97
N VAL A 179 -1.13 16.79 6.87
CA VAL A 179 -1.81 18.07 6.69
C VAL A 179 -3.19 17.83 6.09
N ALA A 180 -4.22 18.21 6.82
CA ALA A 180 -5.59 18.25 6.31
C ALA A 180 -5.94 19.67 5.86
N LYS A 181 -6.59 19.79 4.70
CA LYS A 181 -7.08 21.07 4.18
C LYS A 181 -8.52 21.28 4.62
N VAL A 182 -8.81 22.37 5.30
CA VAL A 182 -10.18 22.76 5.64
C VAL A 182 -10.81 23.46 4.44
N VAL A 183 -12.03 23.06 4.06
CA VAL A 183 -12.75 23.62 2.90
C VAL A 183 -14.23 23.80 3.22
N GLY A 184 -14.89 24.67 2.45
CA GLY A 184 -16.32 24.95 2.60
C GLY A 184 -16.61 25.90 3.76
N THR A 185 -17.76 25.68 4.39
CA THR A 185 -18.30 26.52 5.46
C THR A 185 -17.37 26.58 6.68
N LEU A 186 -16.69 25.46 6.98
CA LEU A 186 -15.69 25.39 8.07
C LEU A 186 -14.47 26.29 7.81
N ALA A 187 -14.21 26.70 6.57
CA ALA A 187 -13.09 27.57 6.23
C ALA A 187 -13.47 29.07 6.24
N GLU A 188 -14.75 29.42 6.43
CA GLU A 188 -15.22 30.81 6.44
C GLU A 188 -14.73 31.58 7.67
N LYS A 189 -14.64 30.91 8.82
CA LYS A 189 -14.11 31.48 10.05
C LYS A 189 -12.76 30.85 10.36
N LEU A 190 -11.71 31.67 10.36
CA LEU A 190 -10.38 31.25 10.80
C LEU A 190 -10.45 30.87 12.29
N PRO A 191 -10.09 29.63 12.67
CA PRO A 191 -10.07 29.20 14.05
C PRO A 191 -8.91 29.87 14.81
N GLY A 192 -9.15 30.28 16.05
CA GLY A 192 -8.12 30.73 16.98
C GLY A 192 -7.38 29.57 17.65
N GLU A 193 -6.28 29.86 18.35
CA GLU A 193 -5.61 28.86 19.19
C GLU A 193 -6.56 28.35 20.28
N GLY A 194 -6.82 27.03 20.28
CA GLY A 194 -7.70 26.38 21.25
C GLY A 194 -9.14 26.16 20.78
N ASP A 195 -9.51 26.69 19.61
CA ASP A 195 -10.83 26.42 19.04
C ASP A 195 -10.93 24.97 18.58
N SER A 196 -12.01 24.30 18.99
CA SER A 196 -12.31 22.94 18.53
C SER A 196 -12.95 22.98 17.15
N LEU A 197 -12.33 22.31 16.17
CA LEU A 197 -12.90 22.10 14.85
C LEU A 197 -13.57 20.73 14.79
N SER A 198 -14.86 20.70 14.46
CA SER A 198 -15.62 19.47 14.23
C SER A 198 -16.06 19.41 12.77
N GLY A 199 -15.83 18.27 12.12
CA GLY A 199 -16.23 18.06 10.73
C GLY A 199 -15.95 16.64 10.25
N LEU A 200 -16.26 16.38 9.00
CA LEU A 200 -15.98 15.13 8.32
C LEU A 200 -14.62 15.20 7.63
N ILE A 201 -13.78 14.18 7.83
CA ILE A 201 -12.52 14.04 7.08
C ILE A 201 -12.76 13.13 5.88
N VAL A 202 -12.62 13.69 4.69
CA VAL A 202 -12.62 12.95 3.43
C VAL A 202 -11.18 12.68 3.00
N THR A 203 -10.85 11.39 2.88
CA THR A 203 -9.53 10.95 2.42
C THR A 203 -9.58 10.54 0.95
N ARG A 204 -8.78 11.20 0.11
CA ARG A 204 -8.58 10.81 -1.29
C ARG A 204 -7.09 10.56 -1.54
N GLY A 205 -6.70 9.29 -1.58
CA GLY A 205 -5.30 8.89 -1.67
C GLY A 205 -4.50 9.38 -0.45
N HIS A 206 -3.54 10.28 -0.69
CA HIS A 206 -2.71 10.90 0.36
C HIS A 206 -3.18 12.31 0.79
N SER A 207 -4.30 12.78 0.26
CA SER A 207 -4.88 14.08 0.61
C SER A 207 -5.99 13.93 1.63
N TYR A 208 -5.91 14.72 2.69
CA TYR A 208 -6.92 14.81 3.74
C TYR A 208 -7.65 16.13 3.61
N THR A 209 -8.97 16.09 3.57
CA THR A 209 -9.80 17.29 3.47
C THR A 209 -10.82 17.27 4.60
N LEU A 210 -10.88 18.32 5.40
CA LEU A 210 -11.85 18.50 6.48
C LEU A 210 -12.96 19.43 5.98
N LEU A 211 -14.22 19.00 6.11
CA LEU A 211 -15.39 19.71 5.61
C LEU A 211 -16.63 19.47 6.47
N ASP A 212 -17.61 20.37 6.38
CA ASP A 212 -18.89 20.20 7.08
C ASP A 212 -19.77 19.15 6.39
N ALA A 213 -20.67 18.51 7.15
CA ALA A 213 -21.60 17.51 6.60
C ALA A 213 -22.49 18.08 5.47
N GLY A 214 -22.86 19.35 5.53
CA GLY A 214 -23.64 20.03 4.48
C GLY A 214 -22.88 20.19 3.17
N ASP A 215 -21.56 20.35 3.24
CA ASP A 215 -20.69 20.58 2.07
C ASP A 215 -20.25 19.28 1.39
N LEU A 216 -20.55 18.12 1.99
CA LEU A 216 -20.10 16.81 1.53
C LEU A 216 -20.55 16.51 0.09
N GLN A 217 -21.79 16.82 -0.25
CA GLN A 217 -22.31 16.57 -1.60
C GLN A 217 -21.66 17.48 -2.65
N TYR A 218 -21.48 18.76 -2.34
CA TYR A 218 -20.92 19.74 -3.27
C TYR A 218 -19.42 19.56 -3.49
N LEU A 219 -18.66 19.35 -2.41
CA LEU A 219 -17.19 19.30 -2.45
C LEU A 219 -16.64 17.88 -2.67
N ALA A 220 -17.28 16.87 -2.09
CA ALA A 220 -16.82 15.48 -2.23
C ALA A 220 -17.63 14.69 -3.28
N GLY A 221 -18.69 15.26 -3.86
CA GLY A 221 -19.55 14.54 -4.81
C GLY A 221 -20.26 13.33 -4.21
N LEU A 222 -20.32 13.26 -2.87
CA LEU A 222 -20.90 12.15 -2.13
C LEU A 222 -22.35 12.49 -1.77
N PRO A 223 -23.36 11.82 -2.35
CA PRO A 223 -24.74 12.10 -2.04
C PRO A 223 -25.07 11.68 -0.60
N THR A 224 -25.80 12.53 0.11
CA THR A 224 -26.35 12.23 1.44
C THR A 224 -27.80 11.76 1.29
N TRP A 225 -28.19 10.79 2.11
CA TRP A 225 -29.54 10.23 2.12
C TRP A 225 -30.05 10.19 3.56
N ILE A 226 -31.28 10.64 3.77
CA ILE A 226 -31.98 10.50 5.06
C ILE A 226 -33.00 9.38 4.88
N LEU A 227 -32.86 8.31 5.66
CA LEU A 227 -33.80 7.20 5.65
C LEU A 227 -34.97 7.53 6.59
N LYS A 228 -36.18 7.63 6.05
CA LYS A 228 -37.41 7.74 6.85
C LYS A 228 -38.08 6.39 6.94
N GLN A 229 -38.41 5.96 8.15
CA GLN A 229 -39.15 4.73 8.39
C GLN A 229 -40.59 5.06 8.77
N LYS A 230 -41.50 4.20 8.33
CA LYS A 230 -42.93 4.33 8.59
C LYS A 230 -43.52 2.97 8.88
N GLN A 231 -44.24 2.85 9.99
CA GLN A 231 -44.92 1.63 10.38
C GLN A 231 -46.38 1.92 10.66
N ARG A 232 -47.27 1.09 10.09
CA ARG A 232 -48.71 1.14 10.36
C ARG A 232 -49.09 -0.02 11.25
N MET A 233 -50.01 0.23 12.17
CA MET A 233 -50.58 -0.81 13.02
C MET A 233 -52.06 -0.56 13.26
N THR A 234 -52.78 -1.64 13.49
CA THR A 234 -54.20 -1.60 13.84
C THR A 234 -54.39 -1.40 15.34
N LEU A 235 -55.41 -0.63 15.70
CA LEU A 235 -55.76 -0.27 17.08
C LEU A 235 -57.13 -0.80 17.47
N ASP A 236 -57.17 -1.57 18.54
CA ASP A 236 -58.41 -2.00 19.18
C ASP A 236 -58.84 -1.07 20.34
N VAL A 237 -58.04 -0.02 20.60
CA VAL A 237 -58.21 0.92 21.71
C VAL A 237 -58.32 2.35 21.21
N GLY A 238 -59.06 3.18 21.94
CA GLY A 238 -59.24 4.59 21.59
C GLY A 238 -57.96 5.42 21.74
N TRP A 239 -57.83 6.46 20.91
CA TRP A 239 -56.68 7.37 20.87
C TRP A 239 -56.26 7.95 22.22
N GLU A 240 -57.22 8.34 23.07
CA GLU A 240 -56.92 8.92 24.38
C GLU A 240 -56.19 7.92 25.32
N LEU A 241 -56.43 6.62 25.15
CA LEU A 241 -55.71 5.60 25.90
C LEU A 241 -54.26 5.48 25.40
N VAL A 242 -54.06 5.50 24.08
CA VAL A 242 -52.73 5.50 23.43
C VAL A 242 -51.90 6.67 23.95
N ARG A 243 -52.47 7.87 23.90
CA ARG A 243 -51.85 9.09 24.43
C ARG A 243 -51.45 8.94 25.89
N TRP A 244 -52.34 8.44 26.74
CA TRP A 244 -52.08 8.27 28.17
C TRP A 244 -50.93 7.30 28.46
N HIS A 245 -50.85 6.16 27.77
CA HIS A 245 -49.74 5.22 27.96
C HIS A 245 -48.41 5.75 27.44
N LEU A 246 -48.41 6.47 26.31
CA LEU A 246 -47.22 7.11 25.78
C LEU A 246 -46.72 8.21 26.73
N GLU A 247 -47.62 9.03 27.28
CA GLU A 247 -47.28 10.02 28.30
C GLU A 247 -46.77 9.35 29.59
N GLY A 248 -47.36 8.21 29.97
CA GLY A 248 -46.92 7.44 31.14
C GLY A 248 -45.50 6.87 31.02
N MET A 249 -45.07 6.46 29.82
CA MET A 249 -43.74 5.88 29.59
C MET A 249 -42.67 6.94 29.26
N PHE A 250 -43.00 7.92 28.41
CA PHE A 250 -42.04 8.89 27.89
C PHE A 250 -42.10 10.25 28.59
N GLY A 251 -43.03 10.43 29.53
CA GLY A 251 -43.28 11.70 30.20
C GLY A 251 -43.96 12.69 29.28
N LYS A 252 -43.39 13.89 29.12
CA LYS A 252 -44.02 14.93 28.32
C LYS A 252 -43.96 14.59 26.83
N ILE A 253 -45.14 14.40 26.24
CA ILE A 253 -45.33 14.21 24.80
C ILE A 253 -45.90 15.48 24.16
N GLU A 254 -45.58 15.75 22.90
CA GLU A 254 -46.05 16.95 22.21
C GLU A 254 -47.24 16.63 21.31
N ASP A 255 -48.42 17.15 21.66
CA ASP A 255 -49.62 17.03 20.84
C ASP A 255 -49.56 17.99 19.64
N GLY A 256 -49.97 17.48 18.49
CA GLY A 256 -50.06 18.26 17.27
C GLY A 256 -51.15 17.76 16.33
N ARG A 257 -51.24 18.43 15.18
CA ARG A 257 -51.97 17.92 14.02
C ARG A 257 -51.06 17.95 12.81
N ASP A 258 -51.09 16.89 12.02
CA ASP A 258 -50.36 16.85 10.75
C ASP A 258 -51.02 17.80 9.74
N LYS A 259 -50.36 18.06 8.60
CA LYS A 259 -50.81 18.92 7.50
C LYS A 259 -52.21 18.57 6.99
N ASN A 260 -52.65 17.33 7.18
CA ASN A 260 -53.98 16.83 6.82
C ASN A 260 -55.02 16.91 7.96
N GLY A 261 -54.70 17.60 9.06
CA GLY A 261 -55.57 17.74 10.24
C GLY A 261 -55.65 16.50 11.14
N VAL A 262 -54.87 15.45 10.83
CA VAL A 262 -54.83 14.19 11.58
C VAL A 262 -54.17 14.42 12.95
N ARG A 263 -54.78 13.90 14.01
CA ARG A 263 -54.21 13.97 15.37
C ARG A 263 -52.86 13.26 15.39
N MET A 264 -51.85 13.92 15.94
CA MET A 264 -50.52 13.35 16.09
C MET A 264 -49.92 13.69 17.44
N VAL A 265 -49.01 12.84 17.90
CA VAL A 265 -48.18 13.06 19.08
C VAL A 265 -46.74 12.82 18.69
N ARG A 266 -45.83 13.69 19.13
CA ARG A 266 -44.39 13.50 18.97
C ARG A 266 -43.77 13.01 20.28
N VAL A 267 -43.08 11.87 20.19
CA VAL A 267 -42.43 11.19 21.32
C VAL A 267 -40.93 11.48 21.28
N MET A 268 -40.41 12.05 22.38
CA MET A 268 -38.99 12.36 22.58
C MET A 268 -38.32 13.15 21.44
N ASP A 269 -39.07 14.03 20.77
CA ASP A 269 -38.62 14.77 19.58
C ASP A 269 -38.06 13.88 18.43
N ALA A 270 -38.41 12.59 18.43
CA ALA A 270 -37.81 11.59 17.55
C ALA A 270 -38.85 10.86 16.68
N VAL A 271 -40.00 10.50 17.26
CA VAL A 271 -41.00 9.64 16.62
C VAL A 271 -42.36 10.32 16.58
N ASP A 272 -42.94 10.44 15.38
CA ASP A 272 -44.29 10.96 15.19
C ASP A 272 -45.30 9.81 15.17
N VAL A 273 -46.26 9.81 16.08
CA VAL A 273 -47.37 8.85 16.15
C VAL A 273 -48.65 9.54 15.66
N ARG A 274 -49.27 9.04 14.58
CA ARG A 274 -50.42 9.67 13.91
C ARG A 274 -51.64 8.75 13.92
N HIS A 275 -52.82 9.28 14.28
CA HIS A 275 -54.09 8.54 14.29
C HIS A 275 -54.75 8.55 12.91
N THR A 276 -54.35 7.63 12.03
CA THR A 276 -54.72 7.68 10.61
C THR A 276 -56.16 7.24 10.32
N ALA A 277 -56.74 6.35 11.13
CA ALA A 277 -58.14 5.93 11.06
C ALA A 277 -58.64 5.48 12.44
N GLU A 278 -59.95 5.23 12.60
CA GLU A 278 -60.58 4.84 13.88
C GLU A 278 -59.89 3.64 14.57
N HIS A 279 -59.33 2.73 13.78
CA HIS A 279 -58.61 1.55 14.24
C HIS A 279 -57.21 1.44 13.60
N GLU A 280 -56.59 2.54 13.19
CA GLU A 280 -55.26 2.53 12.56
C GLU A 280 -54.42 3.72 13.04
N LEU A 281 -53.16 3.45 13.37
CA LEU A 281 -52.15 4.47 13.59
C LEU A 281 -50.92 4.23 12.71
N ALA A 282 -50.19 5.30 12.45
CA ALA A 282 -48.89 5.25 11.80
C ALA A 282 -47.81 5.92 12.66
N LEU A 283 -46.67 5.24 12.84
CA LEU A 283 -45.45 5.83 13.37
C LEU A 283 -44.56 6.23 12.20
N GLU A 284 -43.89 7.37 12.30
CA GLU A 284 -42.93 7.84 11.33
C GLU A 284 -41.74 8.49 12.03
N TRP A 285 -40.51 8.12 11.65
CA TRP A 285 -39.29 8.66 12.23
C TRP A 285 -38.13 8.67 11.23
N GLU A 286 -37.09 9.43 11.53
CA GLU A 286 -35.82 9.39 10.80
C GLU A 286 -34.92 8.32 11.40
N ALA A 287 -34.51 7.36 10.58
CA ALA A 287 -33.78 6.18 11.04
C ALA A 287 -32.41 6.56 11.58
N SER A 288 -32.17 6.21 12.84
CA SER A 288 -30.90 6.36 13.54
C SER A 288 -30.90 5.45 14.76
N ALA A 289 -29.73 5.04 15.25
CA ALA A 289 -29.65 4.12 16.39
C ALA A 289 -30.48 4.61 17.61
N SER A 290 -30.50 5.92 17.87
CA SER A 290 -31.30 6.49 18.96
C SER A 290 -32.79 6.53 18.64
N ASN A 291 -33.18 6.99 17.45
CA ASN A 291 -34.58 7.10 17.08
C ASN A 291 -35.24 5.73 16.90
N ASP A 292 -34.50 4.74 16.38
CA ASP A 292 -34.97 3.37 16.19
C ASP A 292 -35.27 2.72 17.55
N MET A 293 -34.42 2.94 18.57
CA MET A 293 -34.70 2.48 19.94
C MET A 293 -35.95 3.12 20.52
N ILE A 294 -36.16 4.43 20.30
CA ILE A 294 -37.36 5.14 20.76
C ILE A 294 -38.59 4.63 20.00
N ALA A 295 -38.47 4.38 18.70
CA ALA A 295 -39.53 3.83 17.87
C ALA A 295 -39.92 2.43 18.34
N ASP A 296 -38.95 1.53 18.55
CA ASP A 296 -39.19 0.18 19.08
C ASP A 296 -39.86 0.22 20.46
N ALA A 297 -39.42 1.09 21.36
CA ALA A 297 -40.06 1.28 22.66
C ALA A 297 -41.50 1.78 22.51
N THR A 298 -41.73 2.75 21.61
CA THR A 298 -43.07 3.28 21.33
C THR A 298 -43.99 2.20 20.75
N LEU A 299 -43.48 1.40 19.81
CA LEU A 299 -44.18 0.26 19.22
C LEU A 299 -44.56 -0.78 20.27
N ALA A 300 -43.62 -1.13 21.16
CA ALA A 300 -43.83 -2.10 22.23
C ALA A 300 -44.93 -1.65 23.19
N VAL A 301 -44.88 -0.38 23.63
CA VAL A 301 -45.94 0.20 24.47
C VAL A 301 -47.30 0.03 23.82
N ILE A 302 -47.42 0.40 22.54
CA ILE A 302 -48.71 0.37 21.85
C ILE A 302 -49.19 -1.07 21.63
N ALA A 303 -48.29 -2.00 21.30
CA ALA A 303 -48.62 -3.40 21.11
C ALA A 303 -49.10 -4.09 22.41
N GLU A 304 -48.61 -3.66 23.58
CA GLU A 304 -49.02 -4.21 24.87
C GLU A 304 -50.40 -3.71 25.34
N MET A 305 -50.89 -2.57 24.84
CA MET A 305 -52.15 -1.96 25.27
C MET A 305 -53.37 -2.84 25.04
N GLY A 306 -53.38 -3.61 23.94
CA GLY A 306 -54.45 -4.55 23.62
C GLY A 306 -54.56 -5.73 24.60
N LYS A 307 -53.53 -5.96 25.41
CA LYS A 307 -53.46 -7.05 26.40
C LYS A 307 -53.66 -6.58 27.84
N SER A 308 -53.66 -5.27 28.09
CA SER A 308 -53.75 -4.71 29.45
C SER A 308 -55.20 -4.74 29.98
N PRO A 309 -55.46 -5.18 31.22
CA PRO A 309 -56.81 -5.20 31.81
C PRO A 309 -57.46 -3.80 31.94
N ALA A 310 -56.66 -2.72 31.91
CA ALA A 310 -57.15 -1.35 31.92
C ALA A 310 -57.92 -0.96 30.64
N SER A 311 -57.64 -1.60 29.49
CA SER A 311 -58.35 -1.35 28.23
C SER A 311 -59.77 -1.94 28.24
N VAL A 312 -60.01 -2.97 29.06
CA VAL A 312 -61.31 -3.62 29.23
C VAL A 312 -62.22 -2.83 30.17
N GLN A 313 -61.66 -2.16 31.19
CA GLN A 313 -62.43 -1.53 32.27
C GLN A 313 -63.13 -0.22 31.85
N ARG A 314 -62.68 0.46 30.78
CA ARG A 314 -63.30 1.70 30.28
C ARG A 314 -64.55 1.51 29.42
N ARG A 315 -64.88 0.29 28.97
CA ARG A 315 -66.15 0.02 28.26
C ARG A 315 -67.38 0.00 29.19
N ALA A 316 -67.20 -0.02 30.51
CA ALA A 316 -68.28 -0.29 31.47
C ALA A 316 -69.00 0.94 32.05
N LEU A 317 -68.71 2.18 31.59
CA LEU A 317 -69.23 3.39 32.23
C LEU A 317 -70.24 4.24 31.42
N ASP A 318 -70.58 3.90 30.19
CA ASP A 318 -71.61 4.62 29.41
C ASP A 318 -72.66 3.68 28.80
N GLY A 319 -73.54 3.16 29.66
CA GLY A 319 -74.64 2.31 29.23
C GLY A 319 -75.61 1.99 30.36
N ALA A 320 -76.34 2.99 30.85
CA ALA A 320 -77.46 2.77 31.74
C ALA A 320 -78.56 1.97 31.02
N CYS A 321 -78.61 0.66 31.26
CA CYS A 321 -79.74 -0.17 30.87
C CYS A 321 -80.92 0.16 31.79
N ARG A 322 -81.84 1.02 31.34
CA ARG A 322 -83.16 1.21 31.95
C ARG A 322 -84.15 0.33 31.22
N ALA A 323 -84.62 -0.72 31.90
CA ALA A 323 -85.81 -1.45 31.50
C ALA A 323 -87.05 -0.75 32.09
N SER A 324 -88.02 -0.42 31.24
CA SER A 324 -89.39 -0.09 31.63
C SER A 324 -90.35 -0.73 30.63
N PHE A 325 -91.26 -1.56 31.12
CA PHE A 325 -92.33 -2.21 30.36
C PHE A 325 -93.63 -1.39 30.39
N ALA A 326 -94.33 -1.36 29.25
CA ALA A 326 -95.79 -1.24 29.07
C ALA A 326 -96.07 -1.31 27.54
N ASN A 327 -96.96 -2.12 26.95
CA ASN A 327 -97.84 -3.22 27.40
C ASN A 327 -97.41 -4.50 26.68
#